data_AF-A0A9Q2W4G8-F1
#
_entry.id   AF-A0A9Q2W4G8-F1
#
_cell.length_a   1.000
_cell.length_b   1.000
_cell.length_c   1.000
_cell.angle_alpha   90.00
_cell.angle_beta   90.00
_cell.angle_gamma   90.00
#
_symmetry.space_group_name_H-M   'P 1'
#
loop_
_entity.id
_entity.type
_entity.pdbx_description
1 polymer ?
#
loop_
_entity_poly.entity_id
_entity_poly.type
_entity_poly.pdbx_seq_one_letter_code
_entity_poly.pdbx_strand_id
1 'polypeptide(L)'
;MSRSARPAEDVVQETARSAGFIALGAGLAAAAVGTAVIGGFVAAVARAVVTPDRKRNERVPIHAVDPVRKTVTIERTADTELQGRYSLWFGGGTGHMRVGEVLGTTDTTVTRRIIAIDAGDPTAARRGRWGGWFYLTPGELDVPVEDVDIPTPNGPAPAWVVRADDPDAPWAVLVHGRGVTRAETIRAVPVFRAAGYSVVLASWRNDGVAPPSVDGRYGLGSTEWEDVDSVLRWLTAQDAQSVVLMGWSMGGAVVLQTLLRSRFAGLVDGVVLESPVVDWHAVLKSQSQLLRLPRPVRKVAQRLLRTPVLYRLAGLQRPVDLRELDMVTRADELTVPILLLHSDDDGFVPSSASHDLARARPDLVRLEIQTTARHTKLWNHDADWFDARILAWLTEVVQRRGAASAR
;
A
#
# COMPACT_ATOMS: atom_id res chain seq x y z
N MET A 1 -70.60 7.53 59.15
CA MET A 1 -69.32 8.17 59.52
C MET A 1 -68.72 8.69 58.22
N SER A 2 -68.92 9.98 57.92
CA SER A 2 -67.90 11.04 58.08
C SER A 2 -66.67 10.74 57.23
N ARG A 3 -66.21 11.55 56.28
CA ARG A 3 -66.54 12.91 55.81
C ARG A 3 -65.71 13.06 54.51
N SER A 4 -66.27 13.69 53.48
CA SER A 4 -65.84 15.04 53.03
C SER A 4 -64.62 15.01 52.10
N ALA A 5 -64.79 15.19 50.79
CA ALA A 5 -64.89 16.50 50.09
C ALA A 5 -63.47 16.95 49.66
N ARG A 6 -63.17 17.10 48.37
CA ARG A 6 -63.57 18.17 47.41
C ARG A 6 -62.26 18.87 46.93
N PRO A 7 -62.26 19.74 45.90
CA PRO A 7 -62.30 19.35 44.49
C PRO A 7 -61.34 20.21 43.64
N ALA A 8 -61.56 20.16 42.33
CA ALA A 8 -61.13 21.02 41.24
C ALA A 8 -61.01 22.54 41.53
N GLU A 9 -60.14 23.18 40.74
CA GLU A 9 -60.25 24.52 40.13
C GLU A 9 -58.99 24.70 39.26
N ASP A 10 -58.94 25.33 38.09
CA ASP A 10 -59.91 25.80 37.10
C ASP A 10 -59.03 26.21 35.89
N VAL A 11 -59.35 25.78 34.67
CA VAL A 11 -60.02 26.57 33.60
C VAL A 11 -59.16 27.63 32.91
N VAL A 12 -59.20 27.50 31.59
CA VAL A 12 -58.66 28.29 30.49
C VAL A 12 -59.25 29.71 30.42
N GLN A 13 -58.41 30.71 30.16
CA GLN A 13 -58.69 32.00 29.49
C GLN A 13 -57.33 32.57 29.05
N GLU A 14 -57.10 33.33 27.97
CA GLU A 14 -57.84 33.77 26.79
C GLU A 14 -56.79 34.41 25.86
N THR A 15 -57.05 34.43 24.57
CA THR A 15 -56.23 34.95 23.47
C THR A 15 -56.02 36.48 23.47
N ALA A 16 -54.81 36.98 23.12
CA ALA A 16 -54.59 38.02 22.08
C ALA A 16 -53.11 38.43 21.86
N ARG A 17 -52.65 38.20 20.62
CA ARG A 17 -51.57 38.83 19.81
C ARG A 17 -50.57 39.81 20.49
N SER A 18 -49.25 39.52 20.35
CA SER A 18 -48.41 40.09 19.27
C SER A 18 -46.93 39.65 19.34
N ALA A 19 -46.40 39.35 18.16
CA ALA A 19 -45.01 39.52 17.69
C ALA A 19 -43.85 38.71 18.31
N GLY A 20 -43.16 37.95 17.44
CA GLY A 20 -41.73 37.68 17.60
C GLY A 20 -41.31 36.25 17.30
N PHE A 21 -40.84 36.04 16.08
CA PHE A 21 -39.92 34.99 15.64
C PHE A 21 -39.34 34.06 16.73
N ILE A 22 -39.48 32.74 16.55
CA ILE A 22 -38.37 31.77 16.52
C ILE A 22 -38.93 30.50 15.85
N ALA A 23 -38.82 30.46 14.53
CA ALA A 23 -38.87 29.25 13.74
C ALA A 23 -37.53 29.14 12.99
N LEU A 24 -36.43 28.98 13.72
CA LEU A 24 -35.12 28.60 13.13
C LEU A 24 -34.14 28.19 14.25
N GLY A 25 -34.23 26.95 14.73
CA GLY A 25 -33.28 26.47 15.76
C GLY A 25 -33.01 24.98 15.75
N ALA A 26 -33.99 24.15 15.41
CA ALA A 26 -33.83 22.69 15.44
C ALA A 26 -33.06 22.12 14.21
N GLY A 27 -33.10 22.80 13.06
CA GLY A 27 -32.44 22.32 11.83
C GLY A 27 -30.90 22.48 11.85
N LEU A 28 -30.39 23.56 12.44
CA LEU A 28 -28.96 23.84 12.50
C LEU A 28 -28.22 22.99 13.53
N ALA A 29 -28.84 22.68 14.67
CA ALA A 29 -28.25 21.80 15.68
C ALA A 29 -28.14 20.35 15.20
N ALA A 30 -29.18 19.82 14.53
CA ALA A 30 -29.14 18.48 13.95
C ALA A 30 -28.13 18.40 12.77
N ALA A 31 -28.06 19.44 11.92
CA ALA A 31 -27.08 19.52 10.86
C ALA A 31 -25.63 19.67 11.38
N ALA A 32 -25.42 20.45 12.45
CA ALA A 32 -24.11 20.64 13.08
C ALA A 32 -23.62 19.37 13.79
N VAL A 33 -24.49 18.67 14.52
CA VAL A 33 -24.17 17.37 15.14
C VAL A 33 -23.89 16.32 14.06
N GLY A 34 -24.69 16.26 12.99
CA GLY A 34 -24.43 15.40 11.84
C GLY A 34 -23.08 15.71 11.16
N THR A 35 -22.75 17.00 10.99
CA THR A 35 -21.49 17.44 10.38
C THR A 35 -20.28 17.15 11.28
N ALA A 36 -20.42 17.30 12.60
CA ALA A 36 -19.35 17.00 13.56
C ALA A 36 -19.08 15.49 13.65
N VAL A 37 -20.13 14.65 13.66
CA VAL A 37 -19.99 13.19 13.63
C VAL A 37 -19.35 12.72 12.33
N ILE A 38 -19.77 13.26 11.18
CA ILE A 38 -19.16 12.97 9.88
C ILE A 38 -17.70 13.46 9.84
N GLY A 39 -17.42 14.66 10.35
CA GLY A 39 -16.07 15.22 10.43
C GLY A 39 -15.13 14.38 11.29
N GLY A 40 -15.61 13.92 12.46
CA GLY A 40 -14.87 13.02 13.34
C GLY A 40 -14.59 11.66 12.68
N PHE A 41 -15.58 11.09 11.98
CA PHE A 41 -15.40 9.85 11.23
C PHE A 41 -14.38 10.00 10.09
N VAL A 42 -14.45 11.08 9.32
CA VAL A 42 -13.51 11.37 8.23
C VAL A 42 -12.09 11.57 8.78
N ALA A 43 -11.94 12.29 9.90
CA ALA A 43 -10.67 12.44 10.58
C ALA A 43 -10.12 11.09 11.07
N ALA A 44 -10.96 10.20 11.59
CA ALA A 44 -10.56 8.85 12.01
C ALA A 44 -10.07 8.00 10.84
N VAL A 45 -10.77 8.01 9.70
CA VAL A 45 -10.35 7.31 8.47
C VAL A 45 -9.04 7.90 7.93
N ALA A 46 -8.94 9.22 7.84
CA ALA A 46 -7.72 9.90 7.39
C ALA A 46 -6.53 9.52 8.29
N ARG A 47 -6.72 9.56 9.61
CA ARG A 47 -5.71 9.15 10.59
C ARG A 47 -5.31 7.68 10.42
N ALA A 48 -6.26 6.78 10.17
CA ALA A 48 -5.97 5.36 9.93
C ALA A 48 -5.13 5.15 8.65
N VAL A 49 -5.38 5.93 7.60
CA VAL A 49 -4.64 5.84 6.32
C VAL A 49 -3.17 6.25 6.46
N VAL A 50 -2.88 7.21 7.33
CA VAL A 50 -1.53 7.75 7.55
C VAL A 50 -0.81 7.16 8.76
N THR A 51 -1.47 6.35 9.58
CA THR A 51 -0.87 5.77 10.77
C THR A 51 -0.31 4.39 10.44
N PRO A 52 0.99 4.13 10.68
CA PRO A 52 1.56 2.78 10.57
C PRO A 52 0.82 1.81 11.48
N ASP A 53 0.41 0.66 10.94
CA ASP A 53 -0.21 -0.38 11.75
C ASP A 53 0.84 -1.10 12.59
N ARG A 54 0.83 -0.84 13.89
CA ARG A 54 1.75 -1.47 14.85
C ARG A 54 1.28 -2.87 15.28
N LYS A 55 0.02 -3.24 15.02
CA LYS A 55 -0.55 -4.54 15.41
C LYS A 55 -0.85 -5.38 14.18
N ARG A 56 0.06 -6.31 13.86
CA ARG A 56 -0.10 -7.24 12.74
C ARG A 56 -1.10 -8.36 13.05
N ASN A 57 -2.39 -8.04 12.95
CA ASN A 57 -3.49 -8.92 13.36
C ASN A 57 -3.54 -10.23 12.56
N GLU A 58 -3.62 -11.35 13.28
CA GLU A 58 -3.78 -12.71 12.74
C GLU A 58 -5.26 -13.01 12.48
N ARG A 59 -5.75 -12.56 11.33
CA ARG A 59 -7.18 -12.60 11.01
C ARG A 59 -7.66 -13.97 10.55
N VAL A 60 -6.82 -14.76 9.90
CA VAL A 60 -7.18 -16.03 9.24
C VAL A 60 -7.21 -17.18 10.25
N PRO A 61 -8.36 -17.80 10.53
CA PRO A 61 -8.42 -19.05 11.29
C PRO A 61 -7.61 -20.17 10.65
N ILE A 62 -6.88 -20.90 11.49
CA ILE A 62 -6.16 -22.12 11.13
C ILE A 62 -6.91 -23.29 11.77
N HIS A 63 -7.47 -24.15 10.94
CA HIS A 63 -8.33 -25.25 11.38
C HIS A 63 -7.52 -26.53 11.65
N ALA A 64 -6.51 -26.81 10.82
CA ALA A 64 -5.66 -27.98 10.99
C ALA A 64 -4.27 -27.73 10.37
N VAL A 65 -3.25 -28.32 10.99
CA VAL A 65 -1.89 -28.38 10.47
C VAL A 65 -1.40 -29.82 10.62
N ASP A 66 -0.91 -30.40 9.54
CA ASP A 66 -0.27 -31.72 9.53
C ASP A 66 1.14 -31.56 8.95
N PRO A 67 2.18 -31.46 9.80
CA PRO A 67 3.56 -31.33 9.36
C PRO A 67 4.09 -32.57 8.62
N VAL A 68 3.55 -33.76 8.93
CA VAL A 68 3.98 -35.02 8.31
C VAL A 68 3.48 -35.08 6.87
N ARG A 69 2.21 -34.76 6.65
CA ARG A 69 1.62 -34.65 5.30
C ARG A 69 1.96 -33.33 4.59
N LYS A 70 2.61 -32.40 5.31
CA LYS A 70 2.92 -31.04 4.86
C LYS A 70 1.67 -30.31 4.34
N THR A 71 0.62 -30.26 5.16
CA THR A 71 -0.63 -29.58 4.80
C THR A 71 -1.11 -28.65 5.90
N VAL A 72 -1.69 -27.52 5.51
CA VAL A 72 -2.41 -26.61 6.40
C VAL A 72 -3.81 -26.34 5.85
N THR A 73 -4.81 -26.41 6.72
CA THR A 73 -6.20 -26.07 6.40
C THR A 73 -6.57 -24.78 7.11
N ILE A 74 -6.98 -23.78 6.35
CA ILE A 74 -7.31 -22.43 6.81
C ILE A 74 -8.69 -22.01 6.31
N GLU A 75 -9.24 -20.94 6.91
CA GLU A 75 -10.47 -20.33 6.43
C GLU A 75 -10.35 -19.97 4.95
N ARG A 76 -11.37 -20.30 4.18
CA ARG A 76 -11.48 -19.93 2.77
C ARG A 76 -11.90 -18.47 2.66
N THR A 77 -11.05 -17.70 2.02
CA THR A 77 -11.26 -16.31 1.63
C THR A 77 -10.75 -16.17 0.21
N ALA A 78 -11.08 -15.05 -0.42
CA ALA A 78 -10.61 -14.77 -1.78
C ALA A 78 -9.07 -14.68 -1.89
N ASP A 79 -8.36 -14.39 -0.79
CA ASP A 79 -6.89 -14.41 -0.74
C ASP A 79 -6.33 -15.82 -0.47
N THR A 80 -6.97 -16.60 0.40
CA THR A 80 -6.46 -17.91 0.82
C THR A 80 -6.78 -19.03 -0.16
N GLU A 81 -7.76 -18.83 -1.05
CA GLU A 81 -8.04 -19.77 -2.15
C GLU A 81 -7.22 -19.49 -3.42
N LEU A 82 -6.56 -18.33 -3.49
CA LEU A 82 -5.81 -17.93 -4.68
C LEU A 82 -4.63 -18.89 -4.93
N GLN A 83 -4.52 -19.42 -6.15
CA GLN A 83 -3.39 -20.29 -6.51
C GLN A 83 -2.08 -19.55 -6.44
N GLY A 84 -1.02 -20.26 -6.06
CA GLY A 84 0.33 -19.69 -5.92
C GLY A 84 1.02 -20.02 -4.61
N ARG A 85 2.03 -19.23 -4.28
CA ARG A 85 2.87 -19.38 -3.08
C ARG A 85 2.78 -18.17 -2.17
N TYR A 86 2.63 -18.36 -0.87
CA TYR A 86 2.35 -17.29 0.09
C TYR A 86 3.01 -17.53 1.45
N SER A 87 3.01 -16.49 2.27
CA SER A 87 3.43 -16.53 3.67
C SER A 87 2.22 -16.62 4.60
N LEU A 88 2.34 -17.44 5.64
CA LEU A 88 1.40 -17.51 6.74
C LEU A 88 2.15 -17.34 8.07
N TRP A 89 1.96 -16.18 8.70
CA TRP A 89 2.51 -15.87 10.02
C TRP A 89 1.55 -16.29 11.12
N PHE A 90 2.05 -16.73 12.26
CA PHE A 90 1.25 -17.16 13.41
C PHE A 90 1.98 -16.89 14.73
N GLY A 91 1.31 -17.15 15.87
CA GLY A 91 1.93 -17.04 17.19
C GLY A 91 2.30 -15.61 17.58
N GLY A 92 1.52 -14.61 17.17
CA GLY A 92 1.83 -13.20 17.39
C GLY A 92 2.99 -12.70 16.52
N GLY A 93 3.25 -13.35 15.38
CA GLY A 93 4.36 -13.03 14.49
C GLY A 93 5.71 -13.68 14.85
N THR A 94 5.74 -14.59 15.83
CA THR A 94 6.93 -15.37 16.17
C THR A 94 7.07 -16.65 15.33
N GLY A 95 5.96 -17.11 14.73
CA GLY A 95 5.93 -18.23 13.82
C GLY A 95 5.68 -17.81 12.38
N HIS A 96 6.26 -18.55 11.44
CA HIS A 96 6.10 -18.34 10.01
C HIS A 96 6.25 -19.64 9.24
N MET A 97 5.37 -19.84 8.26
CA MET A 97 5.45 -20.92 7.30
C MET A 97 5.16 -20.41 5.89
N ARG A 98 5.74 -21.07 4.90
CA ARG A 98 5.46 -20.88 3.48
C ARG A 98 4.45 -21.90 3.02
N VAL A 99 3.45 -21.45 2.31
CA VAL A 99 2.38 -22.29 1.77
C VAL A 99 2.34 -22.19 0.26
N GLY A 100 2.10 -23.32 -0.40
CA GLY A 100 2.08 -23.46 -1.85
C GLY A 100 0.67 -23.66 -2.39
N GLU A 101 0.57 -24.52 -3.40
CA GLU A 101 -0.66 -24.85 -4.12
C GLU A 101 -1.83 -25.26 -3.22
N VAL A 102 -3.04 -25.04 -3.72
CA VAL A 102 -4.27 -25.53 -3.10
C VAL A 102 -4.46 -27.01 -3.42
N LEU A 103 -4.63 -27.82 -2.38
CA LEU A 103 -4.83 -29.27 -2.48
C LEU A 103 -6.31 -29.66 -2.42
N GLY A 104 -7.14 -28.81 -1.84
CA GLY A 104 -8.58 -29.04 -1.74
C GLY A 104 -9.30 -27.83 -1.16
N THR A 105 -10.57 -27.68 -1.52
CA THR A 105 -11.45 -26.62 -1.03
C THR A 105 -12.77 -27.20 -0.56
N THR A 106 -13.38 -26.51 0.39
CA THR A 106 -14.78 -26.68 0.79
C THR A 106 -15.46 -25.31 0.71
N ASP A 107 -16.73 -25.23 1.12
CA ASP A 107 -17.42 -23.95 1.18
C ASP A 107 -16.76 -22.95 2.16
N THR A 108 -16.09 -23.44 3.20
CA THR A 108 -15.57 -22.60 4.30
C THR A 108 -14.06 -22.71 4.52
N THR A 109 -13.39 -23.71 3.97
CA THR A 109 -11.95 -23.94 4.20
C THR A 109 -11.19 -24.25 2.92
N VAL A 110 -9.89 -23.98 2.95
CA VAL A 110 -8.93 -24.33 1.92
C VAL A 110 -7.75 -25.06 2.55
N THR A 111 -7.41 -26.21 1.99
CA THR A 111 -6.23 -26.99 2.37
C THR A 111 -5.12 -26.73 1.36
N ARG A 112 -3.94 -26.34 1.86
CA ARG A 112 -2.77 -26.00 1.05
C ARG A 112 -1.56 -26.80 1.44
N ARG A 113 -0.62 -26.94 0.52
CA ARG A 113 0.70 -27.52 0.77
C ARG A 113 1.54 -26.60 1.65
N ILE A 114 2.20 -27.13 2.66
CA ILE A 114 3.29 -26.45 3.39
C ILE A 114 4.58 -26.69 2.61
N ILE A 115 5.22 -25.61 2.17
CA ILE A 115 6.52 -25.65 1.49
C ILE A 115 7.63 -25.76 2.54
N ALA A 116 7.60 -24.86 3.53
CA ALA A 116 8.59 -24.76 4.59
C ALA A 116 7.96 -24.19 5.86
N ILE A 117 8.54 -24.54 7.01
CA ILE A 117 8.25 -23.92 8.31
C ILE A 117 9.54 -23.23 8.71
N ASP A 118 9.56 -21.91 8.64
CA ASP A 118 10.79 -21.12 8.83
C ASP A 118 11.01 -20.81 10.31
N ALA A 119 9.94 -20.66 11.09
CA ALA A 119 10.00 -20.41 12.52
C ALA A 119 8.74 -20.88 13.26
N GLY A 120 8.91 -21.27 14.52
CA GLY A 120 7.83 -21.66 15.44
C GLY A 120 7.18 -23.02 15.13
N ASP A 121 6.30 -23.45 16.03
CA ASP A 121 5.51 -24.68 15.86
C ASP A 121 4.08 -24.34 15.41
N PRO A 122 3.69 -24.67 14.17
CA PRO A 122 2.36 -24.35 13.65
C PRO A 122 1.24 -25.25 14.19
N THR A 123 1.53 -26.37 14.87
CA THR A 123 0.50 -27.32 15.33
C THR A 123 -0.41 -26.73 16.41
N ALA A 124 0.12 -25.81 17.23
CA ALA A 124 -0.65 -25.07 18.22
C ALA A 124 -1.32 -23.81 17.66
N ALA A 125 -1.03 -23.44 16.40
CA ALA A 125 -1.59 -22.22 15.81
C ALA A 125 -3.11 -22.38 15.58
N ARG A 126 -3.85 -21.30 15.89
CA ARG A 126 -5.32 -21.23 15.70
C ARG A 126 -5.72 -20.09 14.78
N ARG A 127 -4.85 -19.11 14.62
CA ARG A 127 -5.02 -17.98 13.72
C ARG A 127 -3.67 -17.66 13.09
N GLY A 128 -3.71 -17.02 11.94
CA GLY A 128 -2.54 -16.53 11.25
C GLY A 128 -2.82 -15.27 10.44
N ARG A 129 -1.76 -14.66 9.96
CA ARG A 129 -1.77 -13.52 9.04
C ARG A 129 -1.23 -13.98 7.69
N TRP A 130 -2.11 -13.93 6.69
CA TRP A 130 -1.76 -14.17 5.30
C TRP A 130 -0.91 -13.02 4.73
N GLY A 131 0.11 -13.33 3.93
CA GLY A 131 0.99 -12.32 3.34
C GLY A 131 1.54 -12.73 1.98
N GLY A 132 1.73 -11.74 1.10
CA GLY A 132 2.32 -11.92 -0.23
C GLY A 132 3.85 -11.90 -0.26
N TRP A 133 4.54 -11.37 0.76
CA TRP A 133 6.00 -11.45 0.78
C TRP A 133 6.45 -12.84 1.22
N PHE A 134 7.14 -13.56 0.34
CA PHE A 134 7.44 -14.99 0.50
C PHE A 134 8.79 -15.25 1.18
N TYR A 135 9.80 -14.45 0.83
CA TYR A 135 11.14 -14.51 1.43
C TYR A 135 11.21 -13.57 2.64
N LEU A 136 11.98 -13.94 3.66
CA LEU A 136 12.19 -13.11 4.85
C LEU A 136 13.49 -12.32 4.77
N THR A 137 14.52 -12.94 4.17
CA THR A 137 15.84 -12.34 3.95
C THR A 137 16.33 -12.64 2.53
N PRO A 138 17.11 -11.74 1.91
CA PRO A 138 17.65 -11.97 0.58
C PRO A 138 18.67 -13.11 0.51
N GLY A 139 19.28 -13.52 1.63
CA GLY A 139 20.19 -14.67 1.68
C GLY A 139 19.53 -16.01 1.31
N GLU A 140 18.20 -16.09 1.35
CA GLU A 140 17.43 -17.25 0.89
C GLU A 140 17.47 -17.46 -0.62
N LEU A 141 17.98 -16.47 -1.37
CA LEU A 141 18.18 -16.54 -2.81
C LEU A 141 19.57 -17.07 -3.19
N ASP A 142 20.40 -17.45 -2.23
CA ASP A 142 21.80 -17.90 -2.44
C ASP A 142 22.64 -16.85 -3.19
N VAL A 143 22.44 -15.57 -2.84
CA VAL A 143 23.18 -14.43 -3.39
C VAL A 143 23.98 -13.73 -2.28
N PRO A 144 25.15 -13.15 -2.59
CA PRO A 144 25.84 -12.26 -1.66
C PRO A 144 24.98 -11.03 -1.34
N VAL A 145 24.88 -10.70 -0.06
CA VAL A 145 24.10 -9.56 0.45
C VAL A 145 24.99 -8.68 1.31
N GLU A 146 25.01 -7.39 1.01
CA GLU A 146 25.59 -6.34 1.84
C GLU A 146 24.47 -5.66 2.63
N ASP A 147 24.65 -5.52 3.95
CA ASP A 147 23.84 -4.61 4.78
C ASP A 147 24.52 -3.24 4.79
N VAL A 148 23.82 -2.20 4.33
CA VAL A 148 24.33 -0.82 4.28
C VAL A 148 23.38 0.14 4.97
N ASP A 149 23.92 1.20 5.59
CA ASP A 149 23.13 2.28 6.15
C ASP A 149 23.17 3.51 5.23
N ILE A 150 22.03 3.82 4.60
CA ILE A 150 21.91 4.95 3.68
C ILE A 150 21.54 6.20 4.49
N PRO A 151 22.33 7.30 4.43
CA PRO A 151 21.98 8.51 5.17
C PRO A 151 20.71 9.17 4.61
N THR A 152 19.66 9.29 5.42
CA THR A 152 18.41 9.98 5.08
C THR A 152 18.18 11.21 5.99
N PRO A 153 17.21 12.10 5.68
CA PRO A 153 16.90 13.24 6.53
C PRO A 153 16.52 12.88 7.98
N ASN A 154 16.00 11.67 8.21
CA ASN A 154 15.57 11.22 9.54
C ASN A 154 16.67 10.40 10.27
N GLY A 155 17.81 10.16 9.63
CA GLY A 155 18.91 9.34 10.13
C GLY A 155 19.34 8.25 9.15
N PRO A 156 20.34 7.43 9.49
CA PRO A 156 20.76 6.31 8.65
C PRO A 156 19.63 5.27 8.53
N ALA A 157 19.22 4.94 7.30
CA ALA A 157 18.18 3.96 7.00
C ALA A 157 18.83 2.69 6.43
N PRO A 158 18.62 1.50 7.06
CA PRO A 158 19.27 0.29 6.58
C PRO A 158 18.71 -0.19 5.24
N ALA A 159 19.56 -0.72 4.37
CA ALA A 159 19.19 -1.29 3.08
C ALA A 159 19.98 -2.58 2.83
N TRP A 160 19.43 -3.45 2.01
CA TRP A 160 20.18 -4.59 1.46
C TRP A 160 20.66 -4.26 0.07
N VAL A 161 21.92 -4.60 -0.22
CA VAL A 161 22.51 -4.47 -1.54
C VAL A 161 22.93 -5.85 -2.03
N VAL A 162 22.51 -6.17 -3.25
CA VAL A 162 22.89 -7.38 -3.98
C VAL A 162 23.58 -6.92 -5.26
N ARG A 163 24.91 -6.98 -5.29
CA ARG A 163 25.72 -6.54 -6.44
C ARG A 163 25.52 -7.46 -7.64
N ALA A 164 25.51 -6.90 -8.85
CA ALA A 164 25.74 -7.66 -10.07
C ALA A 164 27.20 -8.13 -10.14
N ASP A 165 27.48 -9.03 -11.08
CA ASP A 165 28.84 -9.53 -11.31
C ASP A 165 29.71 -8.48 -12.02
N ASP A 166 29.07 -7.61 -12.82
CA ASP A 166 29.70 -6.46 -13.46
C ASP A 166 29.66 -5.24 -12.52
N PRO A 167 30.81 -4.65 -12.14
CA PRO A 167 30.86 -3.43 -11.33
C PRO A 167 30.18 -2.21 -11.98
N ASP A 168 30.15 -2.16 -13.31
CA ASP A 168 29.56 -1.05 -14.08
C ASP A 168 28.07 -1.30 -14.41
N ALA A 169 27.49 -2.36 -13.83
CA ALA A 169 26.10 -2.72 -14.03
C ALA A 169 25.12 -1.60 -13.64
N PRO A 170 23.97 -1.49 -14.34
CA PRO A 170 22.90 -0.62 -13.92
C PRO A 170 22.31 -1.07 -12.58
N TRP A 171 21.62 -0.16 -11.90
CA TRP A 171 21.06 -0.38 -10.56
C TRP A 171 19.54 -0.47 -10.58
N ALA A 172 18.98 -1.30 -9.72
CA ALA A 172 17.55 -1.37 -9.44
C ALA A 172 17.32 -0.95 -7.98
N VAL A 173 16.43 0.02 -7.74
CA VAL A 173 16.02 0.41 -6.39
C VAL A 173 14.60 -0.07 -6.15
N LEU A 174 14.44 -0.98 -5.20
CA LEU A 174 13.16 -1.59 -4.89
C LEU A 174 12.53 -0.93 -3.66
N VAL A 175 11.33 -0.38 -3.84
CA VAL A 175 10.58 0.42 -2.87
C VAL A 175 9.30 -0.30 -2.47
N HIS A 176 9.28 -0.79 -1.23
CA HIS A 176 8.14 -1.54 -0.70
C HIS A 176 6.91 -0.66 -0.41
N GLY A 177 5.76 -1.30 -0.24
CA GLY A 177 4.48 -0.66 0.04
C GLY A 177 4.30 -0.20 1.49
N ARG A 178 3.07 0.22 1.81
CA ARG A 178 2.70 0.72 3.14
C ARG A 178 2.45 -0.44 4.11
N GLY A 179 2.97 -0.33 5.34
CA GLY A 179 2.71 -1.30 6.42
C GLY A 179 3.48 -2.61 6.29
N VAL A 180 4.48 -2.63 5.41
CA VAL A 180 5.36 -3.75 5.09
C VAL A 180 6.82 -3.27 5.23
N THR A 181 7.79 -4.14 5.01
CA THR A 181 9.22 -3.79 5.03
C THR A 181 9.86 -4.11 3.69
N ARG A 182 11.15 -3.74 3.53
CA ARG A 182 11.98 -4.10 2.37
C ARG A 182 12.03 -5.60 2.03
N ALA A 183 11.57 -6.50 2.91
CA ALA A 183 11.41 -7.91 2.59
C ALA A 183 10.35 -8.18 1.48
N GLU A 184 9.37 -7.28 1.30
CA GLU A 184 8.36 -7.41 0.23
C GLU A 184 9.00 -7.46 -1.16
N THR A 185 10.15 -6.81 -1.33
CA THR A 185 10.76 -6.62 -2.64
C THR A 185 11.77 -7.71 -3.01
N ILE A 186 12.15 -8.59 -2.07
CA ILE A 186 13.12 -9.68 -2.30
C ILE A 186 12.73 -10.53 -3.51
N ARG A 187 11.43 -10.75 -3.71
CA ARG A 187 10.91 -11.56 -4.83
C ARG A 187 11.26 -11.05 -6.24
N ALA A 188 11.64 -9.78 -6.39
CA ALA A 188 12.07 -9.23 -7.67
C ALA A 188 13.59 -9.26 -7.87
N VAL A 189 14.38 -9.57 -6.83
CA VAL A 189 15.84 -9.66 -6.95
C VAL A 189 16.27 -10.63 -8.05
N PRO A 190 15.69 -11.84 -8.19
CA PRO A 190 16.09 -12.78 -9.24
C PRO A 190 15.94 -12.23 -10.66
N VAL A 191 14.82 -11.56 -10.97
CA VAL A 191 14.59 -11.02 -12.32
C VAL A 191 15.51 -9.85 -12.66
N PHE A 192 15.80 -8.97 -11.70
CA PHE A 192 16.77 -7.89 -11.92
C PHE A 192 18.20 -8.42 -12.06
N ARG A 193 18.59 -9.42 -11.26
CA ARG A 193 19.88 -10.09 -11.39
C ARG A 193 20.03 -10.79 -12.73
N ALA A 194 18.98 -11.48 -13.20
CA ALA A 194 18.97 -12.10 -14.52
C ALA A 194 19.10 -11.06 -15.66
N ALA A 195 18.62 -9.84 -15.44
CA ALA A 195 18.80 -8.71 -16.37
C ALA A 195 20.15 -7.97 -16.20
N GLY A 196 21.03 -8.42 -15.30
CA GLY A 196 22.37 -7.86 -15.07
C GLY A 196 22.42 -6.66 -14.14
N TYR A 197 21.41 -6.44 -13.29
CA TYR A 197 21.35 -5.27 -12.40
C TYR A 197 21.93 -5.56 -11.00
N SER A 198 22.63 -4.58 -10.44
CA SER A 198 22.80 -4.48 -8.99
C SER A 198 21.48 -4.04 -8.35
N VAL A 199 21.12 -4.55 -7.17
CA VAL A 199 19.80 -4.32 -6.56
C VAL A 199 19.92 -3.75 -5.16
N VAL A 200 19.25 -2.63 -4.89
CA VAL A 200 19.07 -2.03 -3.56
C VAL A 200 17.65 -2.25 -3.08
N LEU A 201 17.48 -2.85 -1.91
CA LEU A 201 16.20 -3.00 -1.22
C LEU A 201 16.17 -2.01 -0.05
N ALA A 202 15.56 -0.86 -0.27
CA ALA A 202 15.60 0.25 0.67
C ALA A 202 14.53 0.14 1.75
N SER A 203 14.91 0.38 3.02
CA SER A 203 13.94 0.81 4.04
C SER A 203 13.69 2.32 3.88
N TRP A 204 12.52 2.77 4.30
CA TRP A 204 12.16 4.19 4.31
C TRP A 204 11.24 4.50 5.50
N ARG A 205 11.11 5.79 5.82
CA ARG A 205 10.50 6.26 7.08
C ARG A 205 9.20 5.54 7.42
N ASN A 206 9.04 5.18 8.69
CA ASN A 206 7.82 4.59 9.25
C ASN A 206 7.49 3.16 8.80
N ASP A 207 8.45 2.42 8.22
CA ASP A 207 8.32 0.99 7.92
C ASP A 207 8.60 0.08 9.14
N GLY A 208 9.16 0.66 10.21
CA GLY A 208 9.55 -0.02 11.45
C GLY A 208 11.01 -0.47 11.49
N VAL A 209 11.78 -0.22 10.43
CA VAL A 209 13.22 -0.49 10.33
C VAL A 209 14.01 0.81 10.17
N ALA A 210 13.61 1.69 9.26
CA ALA A 210 14.20 3.00 9.09
C ALA A 210 13.82 3.93 10.26
N PRO A 211 14.65 4.96 10.56
CA PRO A 211 14.27 6.02 11.47
C PRO A 211 12.92 6.63 11.10
N PRO A 212 11.97 6.73 12.06
CA PRO A 212 10.64 7.25 11.78
C PRO A 212 10.69 8.75 11.47
N SER A 213 9.67 9.25 10.78
CA SER A 213 9.44 10.70 10.73
C SER A 213 9.09 11.24 12.12
N VAL A 214 9.27 12.54 12.33
CA VAL A 214 8.97 13.21 13.61
C VAL A 214 7.54 12.95 14.10
N ASP A 215 6.57 12.87 13.18
CA ASP A 215 5.16 12.54 13.50
C ASP A 215 4.84 11.05 13.49
N GLY A 216 5.74 10.20 12.99
CA GLY A 216 5.49 8.77 12.81
C GLY A 216 4.29 8.49 11.89
N ARG A 217 4.11 9.30 10.84
CA ARG A 217 2.98 9.22 9.91
C ARG A 217 3.43 9.13 8.45
N TYR A 218 2.65 8.43 7.64
CA TYR A 218 2.82 8.40 6.20
C TYR A 218 2.32 9.70 5.55
N GLY A 219 3.16 10.34 4.74
CA GLY A 219 2.82 11.41 3.82
C GLY A 219 2.20 10.92 2.50
N LEU A 220 1.97 9.61 2.37
CA LEU A 220 1.32 8.98 1.21
C LEU A 220 2.10 9.15 -0.12
N GLY A 221 3.41 9.36 -0.04
CA GLY A 221 4.29 9.65 -1.16
C GLY A 221 4.83 11.08 -1.14
N SER A 222 4.13 12.02 -0.48
CA SER A 222 4.52 13.45 -0.49
C SER A 222 5.78 13.76 0.32
N THR A 223 6.17 12.89 1.26
CA THR A 223 7.36 13.04 2.10
C THR A 223 8.32 11.87 1.95
N GLU A 224 7.83 10.66 1.72
CA GLU A 224 8.63 9.44 1.59
C GLU A 224 9.61 9.48 0.39
N TRP A 225 9.30 10.26 -0.65
CA TRP A 225 10.16 10.37 -1.83
C TRP A 225 11.56 10.91 -1.50
N GLU A 226 11.70 11.67 -0.41
CA GLU A 226 12.99 12.19 0.09
C GLU A 226 13.92 11.07 0.56
N ASP A 227 13.37 9.94 1.03
CA ASP A 227 14.17 8.78 1.43
C ASP A 227 14.68 8.04 0.19
N VAL A 228 13.87 7.93 -0.86
CA VAL A 228 14.30 7.36 -2.15
C VAL A 228 15.29 8.29 -2.86
N ASP A 229 15.12 9.62 -2.78
CA ASP A 229 16.12 10.60 -3.24
C ASP A 229 17.48 10.39 -2.53
N SER A 230 17.45 10.03 -1.25
CA SER A 230 18.66 9.70 -0.48
C SER A 230 19.34 8.43 -0.98
N VAL A 231 18.57 7.44 -1.45
CA VAL A 231 19.11 6.24 -2.11
C VAL A 231 19.77 6.61 -3.44
N LEU A 232 19.12 7.43 -4.27
CA LEU A 232 19.69 7.91 -5.54
C LEU A 232 20.98 8.72 -5.31
N ARG A 233 21.01 9.57 -4.28
CA ARG A 233 22.22 10.28 -3.85
C ARG A 233 23.34 9.33 -3.40
N TRP A 234 22.98 8.27 -2.69
CA TRP A 234 23.96 7.28 -2.27
C TRP A 234 24.53 6.54 -3.48
N LEU A 235 23.68 6.20 -4.46
CA LEU A 235 24.08 5.58 -5.72
C LEU A 235 25.02 6.46 -6.56
N THR A 236 24.91 7.79 -6.51
CA THR A 236 25.88 8.66 -7.20
C THR A 236 27.29 8.50 -6.65
N ALA A 237 27.42 8.18 -5.35
CA ALA A 237 28.70 7.89 -4.71
C ALA A 237 29.19 6.45 -4.94
N GLN A 238 28.35 5.61 -5.58
CA GLN A 238 28.71 4.28 -6.09
C GLN A 238 28.95 4.31 -7.60
N ASP A 239 29.14 5.51 -8.18
CA ASP A 239 29.33 5.74 -9.62
C ASP A 239 28.20 5.21 -10.51
N ALA A 240 26.98 5.05 -9.96
CA ALA A 240 25.83 4.58 -10.71
C ALA A 240 25.47 5.55 -11.85
N GLN A 241 25.41 5.02 -13.07
CA GLN A 241 25.05 5.79 -14.27
C GLN A 241 23.59 5.59 -14.70
N SER A 242 22.98 4.48 -14.30
CA SER A 242 21.66 4.05 -14.75
C SER A 242 20.89 3.40 -13.60
N VAL A 243 19.66 3.83 -13.39
CA VAL A 243 18.79 3.32 -12.32
C VAL A 243 17.40 2.98 -12.86
N VAL A 244 16.88 1.82 -12.48
CA VAL A 244 15.46 1.48 -12.57
C VAL A 244 14.85 1.52 -11.18
N LEU A 245 13.76 2.25 -11.01
CA LEU A 245 12.98 2.24 -9.76
C LEU A 245 11.87 1.20 -9.87
N MET A 246 11.63 0.41 -8.82
CA MET A 246 10.47 -0.46 -8.74
C MET A 246 9.67 -0.24 -7.47
N GLY A 247 8.38 0.07 -7.59
CA GLY A 247 7.51 0.39 -6.45
C GLY A 247 6.30 -0.53 -6.33
N TRP A 248 6.02 -0.99 -5.11
CA TRP A 248 4.83 -1.78 -4.76
C TRP A 248 3.78 -0.91 -4.09
N SER A 249 2.52 -0.97 -4.50
CA SER A 249 1.41 -0.30 -3.80
C SER A 249 1.71 1.19 -3.56
N MET A 250 1.76 1.64 -2.29
CA MET A 250 2.18 3.01 -1.96
C MET A 250 3.63 3.32 -2.38
N GLY A 251 4.54 2.35 -2.38
CA GLY A 251 5.89 2.50 -2.91
C GLY A 251 5.89 2.93 -4.38
N GLY A 252 4.87 2.55 -5.15
CA GLY A 252 4.65 3.07 -6.50
C GLY A 252 4.36 4.58 -6.51
N ALA A 253 3.54 5.08 -5.58
CA ALA A 253 3.33 6.52 -5.42
C ALA A 253 4.62 7.24 -5.01
N VAL A 254 5.41 6.65 -4.11
CA VAL A 254 6.71 7.20 -3.69
C VAL A 254 7.65 7.33 -4.90
N VAL A 255 7.80 6.26 -5.69
CA VAL A 255 8.64 6.26 -6.90
C VAL A 255 8.19 7.32 -7.91
N LEU A 256 6.89 7.44 -8.17
CA LEU A 256 6.36 8.46 -9.08
C LEU A 256 6.63 9.88 -8.55
N GLN A 257 6.52 10.13 -7.24
CA GLN A 257 6.88 11.41 -6.65
C GLN A 257 8.39 11.67 -6.71
N THR A 258 9.23 10.64 -6.56
CA THR A 258 10.68 10.75 -6.74
C THR A 258 11.04 11.20 -8.15
N LEU A 259 10.40 10.65 -9.20
CA LEU A 259 10.64 11.08 -10.58
C LEU A 259 10.39 12.59 -10.77
N LEU A 260 9.32 13.11 -10.17
CA LEU A 260 8.88 14.50 -10.39
C LEU A 260 9.62 15.52 -9.51
N ARG A 261 10.30 15.08 -8.44
CA ARG A 261 10.83 15.97 -7.41
C ARG A 261 12.32 15.80 -7.12
N SER A 262 12.87 14.61 -7.38
CA SER A 262 14.28 14.33 -7.09
C SER A 262 15.17 15.13 -8.02
N ARG A 263 16.21 15.74 -7.44
CA ARG A 263 17.29 16.35 -8.23
C ARG A 263 18.14 15.31 -8.97
N PHE A 264 18.00 14.04 -8.59
CA PHE A 264 18.68 12.89 -9.18
C PHE A 264 17.78 12.11 -10.15
N ALA A 265 16.60 12.62 -10.49
CA ALA A 265 15.69 11.95 -11.43
C ALA A 265 16.32 11.68 -12.80
N GLY A 266 17.34 12.45 -13.20
CA GLY A 266 18.11 12.21 -14.42
C GLY A 266 18.94 10.92 -14.44
N LEU A 267 19.12 10.24 -13.30
CA LEU A 267 19.71 8.89 -13.23
C LEU A 267 18.72 7.77 -13.53
N VAL A 268 17.43 8.07 -13.56
CA VAL A 268 16.38 7.06 -13.67
C VAL A 268 16.04 6.84 -15.14
N ASP A 269 16.29 5.64 -15.64
CA ASP A 269 16.04 5.27 -17.04
C ASP A 269 14.72 4.54 -17.23
N GLY A 270 14.07 4.14 -16.15
CA GLY A 270 12.78 3.46 -16.20
C GLY A 270 12.17 3.18 -14.84
N VAL A 271 10.87 2.92 -14.84
CA VAL A 271 10.12 2.57 -13.64
C VAL A 271 9.29 1.30 -13.85
N VAL A 272 9.30 0.42 -12.85
CA VAL A 272 8.38 -0.72 -12.76
C VAL A 272 7.41 -0.49 -11.59
N LEU A 273 6.12 -0.65 -11.81
CA LEU A 273 5.10 -0.46 -10.80
C LEU A 273 4.29 -1.73 -10.61
N GLU A 274 4.18 -2.20 -9.37
CA GLU A 274 3.38 -3.37 -9.02
C GLU A 274 2.19 -2.92 -8.14
N SER A 275 0.97 -3.20 -8.63
CA SER A 275 -0.28 -2.82 -7.98
C SER A 275 -0.27 -1.38 -7.41
N PRO A 276 0.23 -0.37 -8.15
CA PRO A 276 0.61 0.92 -7.58
C PRO A 276 -0.58 1.78 -7.17
N VAL A 277 -0.38 2.62 -6.15
CA VAL A 277 -1.25 3.77 -5.95
C VAL A 277 -0.87 4.88 -6.94
N VAL A 278 -1.63 4.98 -8.03
CA VAL A 278 -1.47 6.05 -9.05
C VAL A 278 -2.27 7.29 -8.69
N ASP A 279 -3.43 7.09 -8.06
CA ASP A 279 -4.32 8.16 -7.59
C ASP A 279 -4.93 7.77 -6.23
N TRP A 280 -4.63 8.57 -5.20
CA TRP A 280 -5.20 8.39 -3.87
C TRP A 280 -6.70 8.69 -3.80
N HIS A 281 -7.25 9.52 -4.70
CA HIS A 281 -8.69 9.74 -4.77
C HIS A 281 -9.43 8.46 -5.13
N ALA A 282 -8.95 7.69 -6.12
CA ALA A 282 -9.48 6.38 -6.48
C ALA A 282 -9.46 5.40 -5.29
N VAL A 283 -8.35 5.34 -4.56
CA VAL A 283 -8.21 4.47 -3.37
C VAL A 283 -9.21 4.88 -2.28
N LEU A 284 -9.26 6.15 -1.90
CA LEU A 284 -10.17 6.65 -0.86
C LEU A 284 -11.64 6.44 -1.25
N LYS A 285 -11.98 6.61 -2.54
CA LYS A 285 -13.31 6.34 -3.07
C LYS A 285 -13.67 4.86 -2.94
N SER A 286 -12.78 3.95 -3.36
CA SER A 286 -13.01 2.50 -3.24
C SER A 286 -13.17 2.05 -1.79
N GLN A 287 -12.28 2.49 -0.90
CA GLN A 287 -12.36 2.17 0.53
C GLN A 287 -13.67 2.67 1.15
N SER A 288 -14.15 3.87 0.75
CA SER A 288 -15.45 4.38 1.21
C SER A 288 -16.65 3.53 0.75
N GLN A 289 -16.54 2.87 -0.41
CA GLN A 289 -17.57 1.98 -0.95
C GLN A 289 -17.56 0.63 -0.22
N LEU A 290 -16.38 0.08 0.06
CA LEU A 290 -16.21 -1.17 0.82
C LEU A 290 -16.74 -1.04 2.25
N LEU A 291 -16.54 0.11 2.90
CA LEU A 291 -17.13 0.42 4.21
C LEU A 291 -18.64 0.71 4.17
N ARG A 292 -19.29 0.54 3.01
CA ARG A 292 -20.74 0.74 2.78
C ARG A 292 -21.26 2.09 3.27
N LEU A 293 -20.45 3.14 3.15
CA LEU A 293 -20.83 4.47 3.62
C LEU A 293 -22.01 5.04 2.78
N PRO A 294 -23.04 5.62 3.41
CA PRO A 294 -24.14 6.25 2.70
C PRO A 294 -23.64 7.34 1.72
N ARG A 295 -24.31 7.48 0.55
CA ARG A 295 -23.98 8.49 -0.49
C ARG A 295 -23.75 9.92 0.06
N PRO A 296 -24.61 10.49 0.93
CA PRO A 296 -24.39 11.84 1.44
C PRO A 296 -23.13 11.94 2.32
N VAL A 297 -22.86 10.94 3.17
CA VAL A 297 -21.65 10.87 3.99
C VAL A 297 -20.40 10.81 3.11
N ARG A 298 -20.43 10.02 2.02
CA ARG A 298 -19.33 9.98 1.04
C ARG A 298 -19.07 11.32 0.37
N LYS A 299 -20.11 12.04 -0.05
CA LYS A 299 -19.96 13.38 -0.67
C LYS A 299 -19.37 14.40 0.30
N VAL A 300 -19.78 14.37 1.57
CA VAL A 300 -19.23 15.25 2.61
C VAL A 300 -17.78 14.87 2.93
N ALA A 301 -17.47 13.57 3.06
CA ALA A 301 -16.11 13.08 3.25
C ALA A 301 -15.18 13.50 2.10
N GLN A 302 -15.62 13.36 0.85
CA GLN A 302 -14.88 13.79 -0.34
C GLN A 302 -14.64 15.31 -0.37
N ARG A 303 -15.58 16.13 0.12
CA ARG A 303 -15.38 17.58 0.25
C ARG A 303 -14.43 17.94 1.40
N LEU A 304 -14.54 17.26 2.54
CA LEU A 304 -13.68 17.48 3.70
C LEU A 304 -12.23 17.05 3.44
N LEU A 305 -12.01 15.99 2.66
CA LEU A 305 -10.68 15.58 2.17
C LEU A 305 -9.95 16.67 1.37
N ARG A 306 -10.67 17.68 0.85
CA ARG A 306 -10.10 18.80 0.09
C ARG A 306 -9.80 20.04 0.96
N THR A 307 -9.98 19.97 2.28
CA THR A 307 -9.80 21.11 3.18
C THR A 307 -8.51 21.02 4.01
N PRO A 308 -7.74 22.12 4.17
CA PRO A 308 -6.49 22.15 4.93
C PRO A 308 -6.62 21.79 6.43
N VAL A 309 -7.82 21.71 6.99
CA VAL A 309 -8.01 21.38 8.42
C VAL A 309 -7.73 19.90 8.71
N LEU A 310 -7.82 19.03 7.70
CA LEU A 310 -7.80 17.58 7.88
C LEU A 310 -6.41 17.02 8.22
N TYR A 311 -5.31 17.63 7.74
CA TYR A 311 -3.96 17.10 8.01
C TYR A 311 -3.58 17.21 9.49
N ARG A 312 -3.95 18.30 10.17
CA ARG A 312 -3.72 18.46 11.61
C ARG A 312 -4.52 17.44 12.44
N LEU A 313 -5.76 17.15 12.03
CA LEU A 313 -6.59 16.13 12.68
C LEU A 313 -6.08 14.70 12.43
N ALA A 314 -5.44 14.45 11.28
CA ALA A 314 -4.75 13.20 10.97
C ALA A 314 -3.40 13.04 11.72
N GLY A 315 -2.91 14.13 12.34
CA GLY A 315 -1.64 14.17 13.07
C GLY A 315 -0.41 14.30 12.18
N LEU A 316 -0.57 14.85 10.97
CA LEU A 316 0.52 15.12 10.03
C LEU A 316 1.19 16.47 10.33
N GLN A 317 2.51 16.56 10.17
CA GLN A 317 3.24 17.84 10.27
C GLN A 317 3.08 18.74 9.05
N ARG A 318 2.83 18.16 7.87
CA ARG A 318 2.62 18.89 6.60
C ARG A 318 1.30 18.49 5.96
N PRO A 319 0.64 19.41 5.22
CA PRO A 319 -0.52 19.06 4.41
C PRO A 319 -0.12 18.08 3.31
N VAL A 320 -0.97 17.08 3.09
CA VAL A 320 -0.89 16.20 1.91
C VAL A 320 -1.86 16.74 0.87
N ASP A 321 -1.35 17.27 -0.24
CA ASP A 321 -2.19 17.68 -1.36
C ASP A 321 -2.40 16.48 -2.29
N LEU A 322 -3.60 15.90 -2.25
CA LEU A 322 -3.95 14.76 -3.09
C LEU A 322 -3.87 15.07 -4.60
N ARG A 323 -3.93 16.35 -5.00
CA ARG A 323 -3.75 16.75 -6.40
C ARG A 323 -2.30 16.60 -6.85
N GLU A 324 -1.34 16.83 -5.95
CA GLU A 324 0.08 16.58 -6.25
C GLU A 324 0.36 15.07 -6.40
N LEU A 325 -0.48 14.23 -5.80
CA LEU A 325 -0.37 12.77 -5.83
C LEU A 325 -1.22 12.10 -6.93
N ASP A 326 -1.94 12.88 -7.73
CA ASP A 326 -2.71 12.38 -8.88
C ASP A 326 -1.81 12.33 -10.11
N MET A 327 -1.25 11.15 -10.37
CA MET A 327 -0.33 10.94 -11.49
C MET A 327 -1.04 10.79 -12.84
N VAL A 328 -2.37 10.62 -12.86
CA VAL A 328 -3.15 10.65 -14.11
C VAL A 328 -3.26 12.09 -14.58
N THR A 329 -3.61 13.03 -13.69
CA THR A 329 -3.69 14.46 -14.03
C THR A 329 -2.32 15.05 -14.37
N ARG A 330 -1.25 14.54 -13.76
CA ARG A 330 0.14 14.99 -13.97
C ARG A 330 0.91 14.12 -14.96
N ALA A 331 0.22 13.31 -15.77
CA ALA A 331 0.87 12.30 -16.61
C ALA A 331 1.85 12.90 -17.63
N ASP A 332 1.64 14.14 -18.07
CA ASP A 332 2.52 14.86 -19.00
C ASP A 332 3.89 15.21 -18.39
N GLU A 333 4.02 15.22 -17.06
CA GLU A 333 5.29 15.47 -16.37
C GLU A 333 6.20 14.24 -16.37
N LEU A 334 5.67 13.05 -16.69
CA LEU A 334 6.44 11.80 -16.77
C LEU A 334 7.27 11.78 -18.06
N THR A 335 8.54 11.39 -17.95
CA THR A 335 9.47 11.41 -19.09
C THR A 335 10.16 10.07 -19.35
N VAL A 336 10.11 9.15 -18.37
CA VAL A 336 10.79 7.86 -18.43
C VAL A 336 9.79 6.73 -18.76
N PRO A 337 10.22 5.66 -19.45
CA PRO A 337 9.39 4.48 -19.67
C PRO A 337 8.88 3.88 -18.36
N ILE A 338 7.64 3.38 -18.36
CA ILE A 338 7.00 2.74 -17.20
C ILE A 338 6.43 1.39 -17.60
N LEU A 339 6.80 0.33 -16.88
CA LEU A 339 6.07 -0.93 -16.86
C LEU A 339 5.09 -0.90 -15.68
N LEU A 340 3.80 -1.03 -15.96
CA LEU A 340 2.77 -1.07 -14.94
C LEU A 340 2.13 -2.45 -14.91
N LEU A 341 2.32 -3.17 -13.80
CA LEU A 341 1.75 -4.48 -13.53
C LEU A 341 0.59 -4.33 -12.53
N HIS A 342 -0.61 -4.81 -12.85
CA HIS A 342 -1.76 -4.73 -11.93
C HIS A 342 -2.70 -5.94 -12.07
N SER A 343 -3.40 -6.30 -10.99
CA SER A 343 -4.57 -7.18 -11.08
C SER A 343 -5.88 -6.39 -11.13
N ASP A 344 -6.82 -6.74 -12.02
CA ASP A 344 -8.12 -6.05 -12.11
C ASP A 344 -9.06 -6.37 -10.93
N ASP A 345 -8.86 -7.50 -10.25
CA ASP A 345 -9.58 -7.86 -9.02
C ASP A 345 -8.89 -7.37 -7.73
N ASP A 346 -7.96 -6.42 -7.85
CA ASP A 346 -7.31 -5.80 -6.71
C ASP A 346 -8.34 -5.18 -5.76
N GLY A 347 -8.53 -5.87 -4.62
CA GLY A 347 -9.48 -5.50 -3.59
C GLY A 347 -9.03 -4.35 -2.69
N PHE A 348 -7.84 -3.78 -2.92
CA PHE A 348 -7.25 -2.75 -2.07
C PHE A 348 -7.02 -1.44 -2.82
N VAL A 349 -6.32 -1.51 -3.96
CA VAL A 349 -6.05 -0.39 -4.87
C VAL A 349 -6.72 -0.70 -6.20
N PRO A 350 -7.79 0.02 -6.59
CA PRO A 350 -8.43 -0.24 -7.88
C PRO A 350 -7.48 -0.01 -9.06
N SER A 351 -7.43 -0.97 -10.00
CA SER A 351 -6.62 -0.87 -11.21
C SER A 351 -7.05 0.26 -12.17
N SER A 352 -8.23 0.86 -11.98
CA SER A 352 -8.77 1.88 -12.88
C SER A 352 -7.81 3.05 -13.12
N ALA A 353 -7.12 3.54 -12.08
CA ALA A 353 -6.16 4.62 -12.22
C ALA A 353 -4.89 4.20 -13.00
N SER A 354 -4.54 2.92 -12.97
CA SER A 354 -3.47 2.35 -13.80
C SER A 354 -3.87 2.28 -15.27
N HIS A 355 -5.10 1.88 -15.56
CA HIS A 355 -5.68 1.94 -16.91
C HIS A 355 -5.78 3.38 -17.43
N ASP A 356 -6.19 4.32 -16.58
CA ASP A 356 -6.27 5.75 -16.92
C ASP A 356 -4.88 6.30 -17.27
N LEU A 357 -3.85 6.01 -16.46
CA LEU A 357 -2.48 6.45 -16.73
C LEU A 357 -1.93 5.86 -18.03
N ALA A 358 -2.15 4.57 -18.27
CA ALA A 358 -1.72 3.93 -19.52
C ALA A 358 -2.40 4.53 -20.76
N ARG A 359 -3.67 4.91 -20.65
CA ARG A 359 -4.39 5.63 -21.72
C ARG A 359 -3.91 7.06 -21.90
N ALA A 360 -3.49 7.73 -20.83
CA ALA A 360 -2.97 9.09 -20.89
C ALA A 360 -1.57 9.13 -21.54
N ARG A 361 -0.72 8.13 -21.27
CA ARG A 361 0.67 8.06 -21.75
C ARG A 361 1.00 6.72 -22.42
N PRO A 362 0.32 6.36 -23.53
CA PRO A 362 0.60 5.10 -24.24
C PRO A 362 2.00 5.07 -24.87
N ASP A 363 2.65 6.23 -24.99
CA ASP A 363 4.03 6.40 -25.45
C ASP A 363 5.08 6.00 -24.40
N LEU A 364 4.74 6.04 -23.10
CA LEU A 364 5.65 5.69 -22.00
C LEU A 364 5.23 4.44 -21.24
N VAL A 365 3.92 4.20 -21.08
CA VAL A 365 3.38 3.23 -20.14
C VAL A 365 3.01 1.94 -20.86
N ARG A 366 3.73 0.86 -20.58
CA ARG A 366 3.34 -0.51 -20.92
C ARG A 366 2.52 -1.07 -19.76
N LEU A 367 1.24 -1.31 -19.98
CA LEU A 367 0.33 -1.88 -18.99
C LEU A 367 0.19 -3.40 -19.19
N GLU A 368 0.46 -4.18 -18.15
CA GLU A 368 0.28 -5.63 -18.12
C GLU A 368 -0.68 -6.00 -16.99
N ILE A 369 -1.73 -6.75 -17.32
CA ILE A 369 -2.84 -7.03 -16.41
C ILE A 369 -2.97 -8.52 -16.13
N GLN A 370 -3.19 -8.85 -14.85
CA GLN A 370 -3.79 -10.10 -14.42
C GLN A 370 -5.25 -9.84 -13.99
N THR A 371 -6.10 -10.85 -13.96
CA THR A 371 -7.50 -10.66 -13.56
C THR A 371 -7.83 -11.17 -12.16
N THR A 372 -6.96 -11.97 -11.56
CA THR A 372 -7.26 -12.72 -10.32
C THR A 372 -6.18 -12.68 -9.26
N ALA A 373 -5.05 -12.03 -9.52
CA ALA A 373 -3.91 -12.08 -8.62
C ALA A 373 -4.11 -11.26 -7.33
N ARG A 374 -5.08 -10.33 -7.29
CA ARG A 374 -5.32 -9.40 -6.17
C ARG A 374 -4.13 -8.47 -5.86
N HIS A 375 -4.27 -7.66 -4.81
CA HIS A 375 -3.27 -6.68 -4.41
C HIS A 375 -1.94 -7.32 -4.04
N THR A 376 -0.86 -6.79 -4.64
CA THR A 376 0.56 -7.08 -4.36
C THR A 376 0.95 -8.56 -4.43
N LYS A 377 0.25 -9.33 -5.26
CA LYS A 377 0.33 -10.79 -5.31
C LYS A 377 0.58 -11.35 -6.72
N LEU A 378 0.91 -10.50 -7.69
CA LEU A 378 1.18 -10.92 -9.07
C LEU A 378 2.26 -12.02 -9.14
N TRP A 379 3.41 -11.80 -8.51
CA TRP A 379 4.47 -12.82 -8.43
C TRP A 379 4.07 -14.06 -7.62
N ASN A 380 3.23 -13.90 -6.59
CA ASN A 380 2.77 -15.04 -5.80
C ASN A 380 1.89 -15.96 -6.61
N HIS A 381 1.02 -15.35 -7.41
CA HIS A 381 0.05 -16.01 -8.26
C HIS A 381 0.73 -16.70 -9.45
N ASP A 382 1.61 -15.97 -10.14
CA ASP A 382 2.32 -16.43 -11.32
C ASP A 382 3.69 -15.75 -11.40
N ALA A 383 4.71 -16.43 -10.89
CA ALA A 383 6.07 -15.91 -10.85
C ALA A 383 6.71 -15.87 -12.25
N ASP A 384 6.44 -16.87 -13.08
CA ASP A 384 7.00 -16.95 -14.44
C ASP A 384 6.46 -15.82 -15.29
N TRP A 385 5.16 -15.52 -15.20
CA TRP A 385 4.57 -14.35 -15.84
C TRP A 385 5.20 -13.06 -15.33
N PHE A 386 5.31 -12.89 -14.01
CA PHE A 386 5.86 -11.67 -13.41
C PHE A 386 7.30 -11.41 -13.88
N ASP A 387 8.15 -12.43 -13.81
CA ASP A 387 9.56 -12.34 -14.17
C ASP A 387 9.71 -12.13 -15.69
N ALA A 388 8.94 -12.84 -16.52
CA ALA A 388 8.98 -12.69 -17.97
C ALA A 388 8.60 -11.28 -18.43
N ARG A 389 7.57 -10.66 -17.83
CA ARG A 389 7.14 -9.29 -18.21
C ARG A 389 8.17 -8.23 -17.82
N ILE A 390 8.77 -8.35 -16.64
CA ILE A 390 9.82 -7.43 -16.19
C ILE A 390 11.07 -7.60 -17.06
N LEU A 391 11.55 -8.82 -17.26
CA LEU A 391 12.76 -9.09 -18.04
C LEU A 391 12.62 -8.63 -19.49
N ALA A 392 11.48 -8.93 -20.13
CA ALA A 392 11.21 -8.46 -21.50
C ALA A 392 11.22 -6.93 -21.57
N TRP A 393 10.59 -6.24 -20.63
CA TRP A 393 10.56 -4.78 -20.65
C TRP A 393 11.95 -4.15 -20.39
N LEU A 394 12.72 -4.67 -19.43
CA LEU A 394 14.08 -4.18 -19.14
C LEU A 394 14.99 -4.29 -20.38
N THR A 395 14.95 -5.45 -21.05
CA THR A 395 15.79 -5.74 -22.21
C THR A 395 15.33 -5.01 -23.48
N GLU A 396 14.02 -4.90 -23.70
CA GLU A 396 13.47 -4.32 -24.94
C GLU A 396 13.38 -2.80 -24.93
N VAL A 397 13.18 -2.19 -23.75
CA VAL A 397 12.84 -0.78 -23.62
C VAL A 397 13.98 -0.01 -22.98
N VAL A 398 14.40 -0.41 -21.78
CA VAL A 398 15.39 0.36 -21.00
C VAL A 398 16.79 0.21 -21.61
N GLN A 399 17.27 -1.02 -21.72
CA GLN A 399 18.64 -1.28 -22.21
C GLN A 399 18.84 -0.86 -23.67
N ARG A 400 17.82 -1.00 -24.52
CA ARG A 400 17.89 -0.49 -25.91
C ARG A 400 17.99 1.03 -25.98
N ARG A 401 17.29 1.77 -25.10
CA ARG A 401 17.37 3.23 -25.06
C ARG A 401 18.73 3.69 -24.55
N GLY A 402 19.28 3.04 -23.53
CA GLY A 402 20.65 3.30 -23.07
C GLY A 402 21.68 3.12 -24.20
N ALA A 403 21.59 2.02 -24.95
CA ALA A 403 22.46 1.76 -26.09
C ALA A 403 22.29 2.76 -27.25
N ALA A 404 21.09 3.31 -27.45
CA ALA A 404 20.82 4.31 -28.48
C ALA A 404 21.32 5.71 -28.10
N SER A 405 21.23 6.08 -26.82
CA SER A 405 21.72 7.37 -26.30
C SER A 405 23.25 7.46 -26.18
N ALA A 406 23.94 6.31 -26.13
CA ALA A 406 25.40 6.22 -26.06
C ALA A 406 26.11 6.28 -27.42
N ARG A 407 25.36 6.29 -28.53
CA ARG A 407 25.85 6.46 -29.91
C ARG A 407 25.59 7.87 -30.38
#